data_AF-A0A9P3EKS4-F1
#
_entry.id   AF-A0A9P3EKS4-F1
#
_cell.length_a   1.000
_cell.length_b   1.000
_cell.length_c   1.000
_cell.angle_alpha   90.00
_cell.angle_beta   90.00
_cell.angle_gamma   90.00
#
_symmetry.space_group_name_H-M   'P 1'
#
loop_
_entity.id
_entity.type
_entity.pdbx_description
1 polymer ?
#
loop_
_entity_poly.entity_id
_entity_poly.type
_entity_poly.pdbx_seq_one_letter_code
_entity_poly.pdbx_strand_id
1 'polypeptide(L)'
;MRFNSGGKFNRKYFKNDFVYLDSPYLIAASEYNKLWNEKSEEYLLRILDGLNEQGVRFALSNIMYYKGSKNNMLLSWMEKYNT
;
A
#
# COMPACT_ATOMS: atom_id res chain seq x y z
N MET A 1 1.10 -19.18 17.86
CA MET A 1 0.34 -18.07 17.25
C MET A 1 -0.98 -18.61 16.75
N ARG A 2 -2.12 -18.10 17.23
CA ARG A 2 -3.45 -18.52 16.79
C ARG A 2 -4.09 -17.36 16.02
N PHE A 3 -4.42 -17.60 14.76
CA PHE A 3 -5.16 -16.68 13.91
C PHE A 3 -6.65 -16.90 14.17
N ASN A 4 -7.34 -15.89 14.69
CA ASN A 4 -8.80 -15.88 14.80
C ASN A 4 -9.38 -15.08 13.63
N SER A 5 -10.29 -15.74 12.93
CA SER A 5 -11.05 -15.29 11.77
C SER A 5 -11.92 -14.07 12.13
N GLY A 6 -11.69 -12.93 11.47
CA GLY A 6 -12.46 -11.70 11.66
C GLY A 6 -11.65 -10.40 11.79
N GLY A 7 -10.39 -10.39 11.32
CA GLY A 7 -9.43 -9.32 11.58
C GLY A 7 -9.80 -7.94 11.01
N LYS A 8 -10.57 -7.15 11.75
CA LYS A 8 -10.32 -5.70 11.79
C LYS A 8 -8.91 -5.52 12.33
N PHE A 9 -8.01 -4.93 11.53
CA PHE A 9 -6.67 -4.56 11.98
C PHE A 9 -6.78 -3.46 13.05
N ASN A 10 -6.98 -3.85 14.32
CA ASN A 10 -6.87 -2.97 15.48
C ASN A 10 -5.39 -2.72 15.81
N ARG A 11 -4.62 -2.17 14.87
CA ARG A 11 -3.30 -1.62 15.17
C ARG A 11 -3.48 -0.16 15.55
N LYS A 12 -3.17 0.19 16.80
CA LYS A 12 -2.95 1.58 17.18
C LYS A 12 -1.60 1.99 16.63
N TYR A 13 -1.58 3.00 15.77
CA TYR A 13 -0.35 3.64 15.30
C TYR A 13 -0.01 4.79 16.24
N PHE A 14 1.24 4.88 16.67
CA PHE A 14 1.74 5.98 17.48
C PHE A 14 2.51 6.97 16.59
N LYS A 15 2.59 8.23 17.03
CA LYS A 15 3.15 9.35 16.26
C LYS A 15 4.60 9.15 15.76
N ASN A 16 5.35 8.23 16.37
CA ASN A 16 6.73 7.91 16.00
C ASN A 16 6.88 6.54 15.34
N ASP A 17 5.78 5.84 15.06
CA ASP A 17 5.85 4.59 14.32
C ASP A 17 6.20 4.89 12.88
N PHE A 18 7.01 4.00 12.30
CA PHE A 18 7.33 4.00 10.89
C PHE A 18 6.74 2.74 10.27
N VAL A 19 5.84 2.90 9.31
CA VAL A 19 5.20 1.78 8.63
C VAL A 19 5.90 1.54 7.30
N TYR A 20 6.59 0.41 7.17
CA TYR A 20 7.13 -0.05 5.89
C TYR A 20 6.17 -1.06 5.26
N LEU A 21 5.78 -0.82 4.02
CA LEU A 21 4.92 -1.70 3.24
C LEU A 21 5.66 -2.19 2.00
N ASP A 22 5.76 -3.51 1.89
CA ASP A 22 6.25 -4.22 0.70
C ASP A 22 5.11 -5.10 0.18
N SER A 23 4.13 -4.45 -0.44
CA SER A 23 2.94 -5.10 -0.98
C SER A 23 3.24 -5.80 -2.31
N PRO A 24 2.45 -6.82 -2.70
CA PRO A 24 2.62 -7.46 -4.01
C PRO A 24 2.40 -6.44 -5.14
N TYR A 25 3.27 -6.44 -6.17
CA TYR A 25 3.23 -5.40 -7.20
C TYR A 25 2.15 -5.69 -8.25
N LEU A 26 1.23 -4.75 -8.47
CA LEU A 26 0.12 -4.84 -9.44
C LEU A 26 0.57 -5.29 -10.84
N ILE A 27 1.76 -4.88 -11.24
CA ILE A 27 2.29 -5.12 -12.58
C ILE A 27 3.28 -6.29 -12.66
N ALA A 28 3.74 -6.85 -11.54
CA ALA A 28 4.62 -8.01 -11.55
C ALA A 28 3.80 -9.31 -11.67
N ALA A 29 4.33 -10.33 -12.35
CA ALA A 29 3.73 -11.65 -12.34
C ALA A 29 4.32 -12.47 -11.19
N SER A 30 3.57 -12.61 -10.10
CA SER A 30 3.87 -13.53 -8.99
C SER A 30 2.61 -14.26 -8.58
N GLU A 31 2.71 -15.49 -8.07
CA GLU A 31 1.55 -16.29 -7.65
C GLU A 31 0.71 -15.62 -6.56
N TYR A 32 1.35 -14.79 -5.73
CA TYR A 32 0.72 -13.96 -4.71
C TYR A 32 -0.09 -12.78 -5.29
N ASN A 33 0.12 -12.43 -6.56
CA ASN A 33 -0.56 -11.30 -7.23
C ASN A 33 -1.91 -11.70 -7.84
N LYS A 34 -2.29 -12.98 -7.83
CA LYS A 34 -3.56 -13.44 -8.43
C LYS A 34 -4.79 -12.76 -7.84
N LEU A 35 -4.70 -12.27 -6.61
CA LEU A 35 -5.77 -11.55 -5.91
C LEU A 35 -5.52 -10.04 -5.80
N TRP A 36 -4.34 -9.56 -6.23
CA TRP A 36 -3.99 -8.14 -6.21
C TRP A 36 -4.45 -7.49 -7.51
N ASN A 37 -5.49 -6.66 -7.42
CA ASN A 37 -6.05 -5.94 -8.54
C ASN A 37 -6.13 -4.44 -8.21
N GLU A 38 -6.63 -3.64 -9.14
CA GLU A 38 -6.77 -2.19 -8.98
C GLU A 38 -7.53 -1.79 -7.70
N LYS A 39 -8.52 -2.58 -7.24
CA LYS A 39 -9.24 -2.30 -5.99
C LYS A 39 -8.37 -2.58 -4.76
N SER A 40 -7.52 -3.59 -4.81
CA SER A 40 -6.54 -3.88 -3.74
C SER A 40 -5.51 -2.75 -3.65
N GLU A 41 -5.03 -2.27 -4.81
CA GLU A 41 -4.15 -1.12 -4.91
C GLU A 41 -4.83 0.15 -4.34
N GLU A 42 -6.07 0.44 -4.76
CA GLU A 42 -6.86 1.56 -4.24
C GLU A 42 -7.00 1.52 -2.73
N TYR A 43 -7.32 0.35 -2.19
CA TYR A 43 -7.49 0.16 -0.76
C TYR A 43 -6.18 0.38 0.00
N LEU A 44 -5.05 -0.09 -0.53
CA LEU A 44 -3.73 0.15 0.04
C LEU A 44 -3.42 1.65 0.07
N LEU A 45 -3.63 2.37 -1.03
CA LEU A 45 -3.37 3.80 -1.11
C LEU A 45 -4.25 4.60 -0.13
N ARG A 46 -5.50 4.19 0.07
CA ARG A 46 -6.40 4.80 1.08
C ARG A 46 -5.93 4.55 2.52
N ILE A 47 -5.32 3.40 2.81
CA ILE A 47 -4.71 3.16 4.12
C ILE A 47 -3.54 4.11 4.34
N LEU A 48 -2.69 4.31 3.32
CA LEU A 48 -1.55 5.22 3.39
C LEU A 48 -1.98 6.67 3.58
N ASP A 49 -3.03 7.11 2.88
CA ASP A 49 -3.65 8.42 3.09
C ASP A 49 -4.08 8.59 4.56
N GLY A 50 -4.74 7.57 5.14
CA GLY A 50 -5.13 7.60 6.55
C GLY A 50 -3.96 7.62 7.53
N LEU A 51 -2.83 6.96 7.21
CA LEU A 51 -1.60 7.05 8.01
C LEU A 51 -1.00 8.46 7.95
N ASN A 52 -0.99 9.07 6.77
CA ASN A 52 -0.51 10.44 6.59
C ASN A 52 -1.34 11.45 7.40
N GLU A 53 -2.68 11.36 7.34
CA GLU A 53 -3.59 12.21 8.10
C GLU A 53 -3.39 12.08 9.62
N GLN A 54 -2.95 10.92 10.09
CA GLN A 54 -2.61 10.67 11.49
C GLN A 54 -1.20 11.15 11.87
N GLY A 55 -0.43 11.70 10.92
CA GLY A 55 0.95 12.13 11.12
C GLY A 55 1.93 10.97 11.31
N VAL A 56 1.56 9.76 10.87
CA VAL A 56 2.41 8.56 10.93
C VAL A 56 3.27 8.50 9.68
N ARG A 57 4.57 8.30 9.86
CA ARG A 57 5.50 8.18 8.73
C ARG A 57 5.41 6.79 8.12
N PHE A 58 5.45 6.71 6.80
CA PHE A 58 5.46 5.42 6.11
C PHE A 58 6.40 5.43 4.90
N ALA A 59 6.73 4.24 4.43
CA ALA A 59 7.36 4.02 3.13
C ALA A 59 6.70 2.84 2.43
N LEU A 60 6.48 2.99 1.13
CA LEU A 60 5.90 1.98 0.26
C LEU A 60 6.93 1.59 -0.80
N SER A 61 7.27 0.31 -0.88
CA SER A 61 7.99 -0.24 -2.03
C SER A 61 6.97 -0.72 -3.07
N ASN A 62 7.04 -0.18 -4.28
CA ASN A 62 6.15 -0.56 -5.39
C ASN A 62 6.86 -0.36 -6.74
N ILE A 63 6.33 -0.93 -7.83
CA ILE A 63 6.88 -0.80 -9.18
C ILE A 63 5.99 0.13 -10.00
N MET A 64 6.58 1.22 -10.50
CA MET A 64 5.88 2.20 -11.34
C MET A 64 5.74 1.74 -12.80
N TYR A 65 6.75 1.03 -13.31
CA TYR A 65 6.86 0.61 -14.69
C TYR A 65 7.30 -0.85 -14.78
N TYR A 66 6.59 -1.66 -15.55
CA TYR A 66 6.96 -3.06 -15.76
C TYR A 66 6.48 -3.52 -17.13
N LYS A 67 7.40 -4.08 -17.93
CA LYS A 67 7.12 -4.63 -19.27
C LYS A 67 6.28 -3.71 -20.19
N GLY A 68 6.52 -2.41 -20.15
CA GLY A 68 5.79 -1.42 -20.96
C GLY A 68 4.44 -0.98 -20.39
N SER A 69 3.98 -1.58 -19.29
CA SER A 69 2.83 -1.13 -18.51
C SER A 69 3.26 -0.14 -17.42
N LYS A 70 2.39 0.84 -17.15
CA LYS A 70 2.61 1.93 -16.19
C LYS A 70 1.50 1.90 -15.14
N ASN A 71 1.86 1.95 -13.86
CA ASN A 71 0.89 2.08 -12.77
C ASN A 71 0.49 3.56 -12.63
N ASN A 72 -0.42 4.00 -13.50
CA ASN A 72 -0.89 5.39 -13.52
C ASN A 72 -1.55 5.79 -12.19
N MET A 73 -2.23 4.85 -11.53
CA MET A 73 -2.87 5.09 -10.24
C MET A 73 -1.85 5.47 -9.16
N LEU A 74 -0.79 4.67 -9.01
CA LEU A 74 0.28 4.95 -8.06
C LEU A 74 0.97 6.28 -8.38
N LEU A 75 1.22 6.55 -9.66
CA LEU A 75 1.89 7.79 -10.08
C LEU A 75 1.05 9.03 -9.77
N SER A 76 -0.24 9.04 -10.11
CA SER A 76 -1.13 10.15 -9.75
C SER A 76 -1.29 10.30 -8.24
N TRP A 77 -1.23 9.21 -7.48
CA TRP A 77 -1.27 9.27 -6.02
C TRP A 77 0.00 9.88 -5.42
N MET A 78 1.19 9.53 -5.95
CA MET A 78 2.47 10.07 -5.47
C MET A 78 2.61 11.58 -5.69
N GLU A 79 1.96 12.14 -6.71
CA GLU A 79 1.95 13.60 -6.94
C GLU A 79 1.40 14.39 -5.74
N LYS A 80 0.56 13.78 -4.89
CA LYS A 80 0.03 14.39 -3.68
C LYS A 80 1.09 14.60 -2.58
N TYR A 81 2.20 13.87 -2.65
CA TYR A 81 3.20 13.76 -1.58
C TYR A 81 4.55 14.37 -1.95
N ASN A 82 4.65 15.09 -3.06
CA ASN A 82 5.83 15.89 -3.42
C ASN A 82 6.00 17.04 -2.42
N THR A 83 6.82 16.81 -1.38
CA THR A 83 7.29 17.84 -0.45
C THR A 83 8.80 17.93 -0.50
#